data_AF-A0A4Q9Z2G3-F1
#
_entry.id   AF-A0A4Q9Z2G3-F1
#
_cell.length_a   1.000
_cell.length_b   1.000
_cell.length_c   1.000
_cell.angle_alpha   90.00
_cell.angle_beta   90.00
_cell.angle_gamma   90.00
#
_symmetry.space_group_name_H-M   'P 1'
#
loop_
_entity.id
_entity.type
_entity.pdbx_description
1 polymer ?
#
loop_
_entity_poly.entity_id
_entity_poly.type
_entity_poly.pdbx_seq_one_letter_code
_entity_poly.pdbx_strand_id
1 'polypeptide(L)' 'MGSKFIDNFQKKSLKERFLLVIGILFFLIYLTLGLIIIFWKSLPLTLPHTYRIAFGILLIVYSFLRFLRFFTKE' A
#
# COMPACT_ATOMS: atom_id res chain seq x y z
N MET A 1 -10.06 -38.21 3.06
CA MET A 1 -9.47 -37.69 1.81
C MET A 1 -9.47 -36.16 1.77
N GLY A 2 -9.04 -35.46 2.83
CA GLY A 2 -9.14 -33.98 2.92
C GLY A 2 -7.87 -33.28 3.46
N SER A 3 -6.86 -34.03 3.91
CA SER A 3 -5.67 -33.46 4.56
C SER A 3 -4.62 -32.91 3.59
N LYS A 4 -4.52 -33.44 2.37
CA LYS A 4 -3.46 -33.07 1.41
C LYS A 4 -3.55 -31.65 0.84
N PHE A 5 -4.71 -30.99 0.95
CA PHE A 5 -4.88 -29.60 0.53
C PHE A 5 -4.28 -28.62 1.55
N ILE A 6 -4.32 -28.96 2.85
CA ILE A 6 -3.80 -28.10 3.92
C ILE A 6 -2.26 -28.06 3.86
N ASP A 7 -1.62 -29.21 3.64
CA ASP A 7 -0.16 -29.31 3.56
C ASP A 7 0.46 -28.48 2.41
N ASN A 8 -0.23 -28.36 1.27
CA ASN A 8 0.24 -27.53 0.16
C ASN A 8 0.02 -26.03 0.40
N PHE A 9 -1.03 -25.65 1.14
CA PHE A 9 -1.22 -24.28 1.61
C PHE A 9 -0.18 -23.87 2.66
N GLN A 10 0.43 -24.83 3.37
CA GLN A 10 1.51 -24.58 4.34
C GLN A 10 2.92 -24.53 3.70
N LYS A 11 3.08 -24.96 2.44
CA LYS A 11 4.36 -24.89 1.72
C LYS A 11 4.66 -23.53 1.06
N LYS A 12 3.66 -22.67 0.86
CA LYS A 12 3.92 -21.27 0.51
C LYS A 12 4.45 -20.60 1.77
N SER A 13 5.72 -20.19 1.76
CA SER A 13 6.41 -19.82 3.00
C SER A 13 5.62 -18.76 3.75
N LEU A 14 5.47 -18.93 5.07
CA LEU A 14 4.75 -17.97 5.92
C LEU A 14 5.31 -16.54 5.74
N LYS A 15 6.60 -16.42 5.38
CA LYS A 15 7.31 -15.18 5.09
C LYS A 15 6.80 -14.46 3.84
N GLU A 16 6.49 -15.15 2.75
CA GLU A 16 5.93 -14.53 1.53
C GLU A 16 4.57 -13.91 1.81
N ARG A 17 3.69 -14.62 2.52
CA ARG A 17 2.37 -14.07 2.89
C ARG A 17 2.48 -12.91 3.85
N PHE A 18 3.41 -12.97 4.79
CA PHE A 18 3.65 -11.87 5.73
C PHE A 18 4.12 -10.61 5.01
N LEU A 19 5.02 -10.74 4.04
CA LEU A 19 5.50 -9.65 3.19
C LEU A 19 4.38 -9.05 2.33
N LEU A 20 3.51 -9.89 1.77
CA LEU A 20 2.34 -9.43 1.01
C LEU A 20 1.35 -8.65 1.88
N VAL A 21 1.04 -9.14 3.10
CA VAL A 21 0.15 -8.43 4.04
C VAL A 21 0.76 -7.09 4.45
N ILE A 22 2.06 -7.05 4.72
CA ILE A 22 2.78 -5.80 5.03
C ILE A 22 2.74 -4.83 3.84
N GLY A 23 2.96 -5.31 2.62
CA GLY A 23 2.86 -4.49 1.41
C GLY A 23 1.47 -3.87 1.22
N ILE A 24 0.41 -4.65 1.42
CA ILE A 24 -0.99 -4.20 1.37
C ILE A 24 -1.30 -3.20 2.50
N LEU A 25 -0.82 -3.49 3.72
CA LEU A 25 -1.02 -2.62 4.87
C LEU A 25 -0.40 -1.23 4.63
N PHE A 26 0.86 -1.20 4.18
CA PHE A 26 1.52 0.06 3.84
C PHE A 26 0.82 0.77 2.67
N PHE A 27 0.40 0.04 1.63
CA PHE A 27 -0.36 0.61 0.53
C PHE A 27 -1.65 1.30 1.00
N LEU A 28 -2.43 0.65 1.87
CA LEU A 28 -3.65 1.22 2.45
C LEU A 28 -3.35 2.48 3.27
N ILE A 29 -2.28 2.48 4.07
CA ILE A 29 -1.86 3.63 4.87
C ILE A 29 -1.50 4.81 3.96
N TYR A 30 -0.66 4.62 2.94
CA TYR A 30 -0.27 5.70 2.05
C TYR A 30 -1.43 6.20 1.17
N LEU A 31 -2.34 5.31 0.76
CA LEU A 31 -3.53 5.66 -0.02
C LEU A 31 -4.52 6.48 0.83
N THR A 32 -4.80 6.06 2.06
CA THR A 32 -5.63 6.81 2.99
C THR A 32 -4.98 8.14 3.39
N LEU A 33 -3.66 8.20 3.60
CA LEU A 33 -2.94 9.45 3.84
C LEU A 33 -3.03 10.41 2.65
N GLY A 34 -2.83 9.92 1.42
CA GLY A 34 -2.96 10.72 0.21
C GLY A 34 -4.37 11.30 0.05
N LEU A 35 -5.40 10.48 0.31
CA LEU A 35 -6.78 10.92 0.32
C LEU A 35 -7.03 11.97 1.41
N ILE A 36 -6.56 11.73 2.63
CA ILE A 36 -6.64 12.69 3.74
C ILE A 36 -6.00 14.02 3.34
N ILE A 37 -4.81 14.03 2.76
CA ILE A 37 -4.13 15.27 2.36
C ILE A 37 -4.91 16.04 1.28
N ILE A 38 -5.59 15.34 0.37
CA ILE A 38 -6.40 15.95 -0.69
C ILE A 38 -7.73 16.48 -0.14
N PHE A 39 -8.42 15.69 0.70
CA PHE A 39 -9.75 16.05 1.24
C PHE A 39 -9.68 17.00 2.43
N TRP A 40 -8.62 16.94 3.23
CA TRP A 40 -8.45 17.75 4.43
C TRP A 40 -7.91 19.16 4.08
N LYS A 41 -8.81 20.01 3.57
CA LYS A 41 -8.53 21.42 3.24
C LYS A 41 -8.09 22.27 4.44
N SER A 42 -8.52 21.92 5.66
CA SER A 42 -8.21 22.72 6.87
C SER A 42 -6.85 22.42 7.51
N LEU A 43 -6.00 21.56 6.91
CA LEU A 43 -4.66 21.36 7.43
C LEU A 43 -3.95 22.73 7.52
N PRO A 44 -3.28 23.07 8.62
CA PRO A 44 -2.52 24.32 8.77
C PRO A 44 -1.19 24.23 8.02
N LEU A 45 -1.24 23.78 6.76
CA LEU A 45 -0.11 23.74 5.86
C LEU A 45 -0.21 24.98 4.98
N THR A 46 0.72 25.93 5.17
CA THR A 46 0.93 27.16 4.39
C THR A 46 1.40 26.87 2.94
N LEU A 47 0.96 25.76 2.37
CA LEU A 47 1.29 25.31 1.03
C LEU A 47 0.15 25.69 0.07
N PRO A 48 0.47 26.22 -1.13
CA PRO A 48 -0.51 26.50 -2.17
C PRO A 48 -1.36 25.26 -2.48
N HIS A 49 -2.62 25.47 -2.85
CA HIS A 49 -3.58 24.39 -3.11
C HIS A 49 -3.06 23.35 -4.13
N THR A 50 -2.31 23.82 -5.13
CA THR A 50 -1.62 23.00 -6.14
C THR A 50 -0.60 22.04 -5.54
N TYR A 51 0.20 22.50 -4.57
CA TYR A 51 1.21 21.69 -3.92
C TYR A 51 0.61 20.56 -3.08
N ARG A 52 -0.53 20.80 -2.41
CA ARG A 52 -1.23 19.73 -1.68
C ARG A 52 -1.71 18.62 -2.60
N ILE A 53 -2.31 18.98 -3.73
CA ILE A 53 -2.79 18.02 -4.72
C ILE A 53 -1.61 17.24 -5.31
N ALA A 54 -0.53 17.93 -5.67
CA ALA A 54 0.70 17.29 -6.15
C ALA A 54 1.26 16.30 -5.12
N PHE A 55 1.30 16.68 -3.84
CA PHE A 55 1.78 15.81 -2.76
C PHE A 55 0.91 14.58 -2.56
N GLY A 56 -0.42 14.74 -2.59
CA GLY A 56 -1.36 13.63 -2.49
C GLY A 56 -1.25 12.67 -3.68
N ILE A 57 -1.17 13.20 -4.91
CA ILE A 57 -0.96 12.39 -6.12
C ILE A 57 0.38 11.66 -6.06
N LEU A 58 1.45 12.34 -5.63
CA LEU A 58 2.78 11.74 -5.47
C LEU A 58 2.74 10.56 -4.50
N LEU A 59 2.05 10.70 -3.36
CA LEU A 59 1.86 9.62 -2.39
C LEU A 59 1.09 8.44 -2.98
N ILE A 60 0.00 8.69 -3.70
CA ILE A 60 -0.79 7.64 -4.35
C ILE A 60 0.07 6.91 -5.39
N VAL A 61 0.71 7.64 -6.32
CA VAL A 61 1.59 7.05 -7.35
C VAL A 61 2.73 6.25 -6.72
N TYR A 62 3.38 6.79 -5.68
CA TYR A 62 4.44 6.09 -4.96
C TYR A 62 3.93 4.79 -4.30
N SER A 63 2.71 4.80 -3.75
CA SER A 63 2.07 3.61 -3.16
C SER A 63 1.94 2.49 -4.20
N PHE A 64 1.47 2.82 -5.40
CA PHE A 64 1.35 1.88 -6.51
C PHE A 64 2.71 1.37 -6.98
N LEU A 65 3.70 2.26 -7.18
CA LEU A 65 5.05 1.86 -7.58
C LEU A 65 5.70 0.93 -6.55
N ARG A 66 5.47 1.17 -5.25
CA ARG A 66 5.98 0.34 -4.17
C ARG A 66 5.31 -1.03 -4.12
N PHE A 67 4.02 -1.09 -4.40
CA PHE A 67 3.27 -2.35 -4.50
C PHE A 67 3.69 -3.18 -5.72
N LEU A 68 3.84 -2.54 -6.88
CA LEU A 68 4.30 -3.20 -8.11
C LEU A 68 5.70 -3.80 -7.94
N ARG A 69 6.62 -3.10 -7.27
CA ARG A 69 7.98 -3.62 -6.98
C ARG A 69 7.95 -4.90 -6.14
N PHE A 70 6.95 -5.09 -5.28
CA PHE A 70 6.79 -6.32 -4.50
C PHE A 70 6.35 -7.49 -5.38
N PHE A 71 5.46 -7.25 -6.35
CA PHE A 71 4.97 -8.27 -7.27
C PHE A 71 5.97 -8.65 -8.38
N THR A 72 6.81 -7.72 -8.85
CA THR A 72 7.77 -8.01 -9.95
C THR A 72 9.01 -8.81 -9.50
N LYS A 73 9.12 -9.16 -8.22
CA LYS A 73 10.21 -9.99 -7.68
C LYS A 73 9.81 -11.43 -7.35
N GLU A 74 8.55 -11.80 -7.59
CA GLU A 74 8.12 -13.21 -7.66
C GLU A 74 8.21 -13.72 -9.11
#